data_AF-A0A4S8KYQ9-F1
#
_entry.id   AF-A0A4S8KYQ9-F1
#
_cell.length_a   1.000
_cell.length_b   1.000
_cell.length_c   1.000
_cell.angle_alpha   90.00
_cell.angle_beta   90.00
_cell.angle_gamma   90.00
#
_symmetry.space_group_name_H-M   'P 1'
#
loop_
_entity.id
_entity.type
_entity.pdbx_description
1 polymer ?
#
loop_
_entity_poly.entity_id
_entity_poly.type
_entity_poly.pdbx_seq_one_letter_code
_entity_poly.pdbx_strand_id
1 'polypeptide(L)'
;KKPDFPPHPPSDVLVNKIITDWVDSSKCPEIGCAVCGQLKPETEMAPLKSMKNYLHVLIQPGVTRKERKSEVDGITEVLGPVLDKACDQICTTCRKSLREGKRPRISLANGCWLGSVPTELEELNFMEQLLVQKMRTNCCFVKVSSGMRKMISHVIAFETPVAKVYD
;
A
#
# COMPACT_ATOMS: atom_id res chain seq x y z
N LYS A 1 -7.75 -35.78 -40.62
CA LYS A 1 -7.80 -36.93 -39.67
C LYS A 1 -8.79 -36.58 -38.59
N LYS A 2 -9.75 -37.47 -38.26
CA LYS A 2 -10.59 -37.31 -37.07
C LYS A 2 -9.67 -37.46 -35.85
N PRO A 3 -9.74 -36.57 -34.85
CA PRO A 3 -9.00 -36.76 -33.61
C PRO A 3 -9.57 -37.99 -32.88
N ASP A 4 -8.70 -38.83 -32.35
CA ASP A 4 -9.11 -39.97 -31.53
C ASP A 4 -9.76 -39.46 -30.25
N PHE A 5 -10.88 -40.10 -29.88
CA PHE A 5 -11.63 -39.80 -28.68
C PHE A 5 -11.64 -41.01 -27.74
N PRO A 6 -11.30 -40.84 -26.44
CA PRO A 6 -10.89 -39.58 -25.82
C PRO A 6 -9.45 -39.18 -26.19
N PRO A 7 -9.13 -37.87 -26.16
CA PRO A 7 -7.78 -37.40 -26.43
C PRO A 7 -6.81 -37.96 -25.38
N HIS A 8 -5.58 -38.23 -25.82
CA HIS A 8 -4.48 -38.55 -24.91
C HIS A 8 -4.16 -37.37 -23.99
N PRO A 9 -3.66 -37.63 -22.77
CA PRO A 9 -3.22 -36.56 -21.87
C PRO A 9 -2.15 -35.69 -22.55
N PRO A 10 -2.19 -34.37 -22.35
CA PRO A 10 -1.18 -33.47 -22.89
C PRO A 10 0.19 -33.78 -22.29
N SER A 11 1.26 -33.49 -23.03
CA SER A 11 2.62 -33.62 -22.51
C SER A 11 2.90 -32.56 -21.43
N ASP A 12 3.80 -32.86 -20.50
CA ASP A 12 4.22 -31.89 -19.46
C ASP A 12 4.75 -30.59 -20.07
N VAL A 13 5.40 -30.67 -21.23
CA VAL A 13 5.87 -29.50 -21.98
C VAL A 13 4.70 -28.62 -22.43
N LEU A 14 3.61 -29.23 -22.91
CA LEU A 14 2.42 -28.49 -23.32
C LEU A 14 1.70 -27.89 -22.12
N VAL A 15 1.58 -28.63 -21.02
CA VAL A 15 0.98 -28.13 -19.77
C VAL A 15 1.77 -26.93 -19.25
N ASN A 16 3.09 -27.04 -19.14
CA ASN A 16 3.95 -25.94 -18.71
C ASN A 16 3.83 -24.73 -19.63
N LYS A 17 3.79 -24.94 -20.95
CA LYS A 17 3.58 -23.85 -21.90
C LYS A 17 2.24 -23.15 -21.70
N ILE A 18 1.14 -23.90 -21.53
CA ILE A 18 -0.19 -23.34 -21.26
C ILE A 18 -0.17 -22.50 -19.98
N ILE A 19 0.49 -22.98 -18.93
CA ILE A 19 0.62 -22.25 -17.66
C ILE A 19 1.40 -20.95 -17.88
N THR A 20 2.55 -21.00 -18.54
CA THR A 20 3.39 -19.81 -18.79
C THR A 20 2.67 -18.79 -19.68
N ASP A 21 2.06 -19.24 -20.78
CA ASP A 21 1.30 -18.39 -21.71
C ASP A 21 0.10 -17.73 -21.00
N TRP A 22 -0.55 -18.44 -20.08
CA TRP A 22 -1.62 -17.89 -19.25
C TRP A 22 -1.10 -16.84 -18.26
N VAL A 23 -0.01 -17.12 -17.55
CA VAL A 23 0.60 -16.17 -16.60
C VAL A 23 1.03 -14.88 -17.31
N ASP A 24 1.59 -14.98 -18.51
CA ASP A 24 1.99 -13.81 -19.29
C ASP A 24 0.80 -13.01 -19.83
N SER A 25 -0.27 -13.68 -20.27
CA SER A 25 -1.50 -13.02 -20.75
C SER A 25 -2.40 -12.49 -19.63
N SER A 26 -2.26 -12.98 -18.41
CA SER A 26 -3.00 -12.52 -17.21
C SER A 26 -2.27 -11.43 -16.43
N LYS A 27 -1.15 -10.90 -16.95
CA LYS A 27 -0.50 -9.70 -16.41
C LYS A 27 -1.46 -8.51 -16.51
N CYS A 28 -2.02 -8.12 -15.36
CA CYS A 28 -2.74 -6.86 -15.20
C CYS A 28 -1.77 -5.83 -14.64
N PRO A 29 -1.19 -4.94 -15.47
CA PRO A 29 -0.30 -3.90 -14.98
C PRO A 29 -1.07 -3.01 -14.00
N GLU A 30 -0.47 -2.79 -12.83
CA GLU A 30 -1.00 -1.91 -11.81
C GLU A 30 -0.15 -0.65 -11.72
N ILE A 31 -0.82 0.49 -11.58
CA ILE A 31 -0.18 1.81 -11.45
C ILE A 31 -0.74 2.52 -10.21
N GLY A 32 0.10 3.29 -9.55
CA GLY A 32 -0.27 4.07 -8.36
C GLY A 32 -1.16 5.27 -8.69
N CYS A 33 -2.16 5.50 -7.84
CA CYS A 33 -3.01 6.69 -7.90
C CYS A 33 -2.42 7.84 -7.06
N ALA A 34 -2.20 9.00 -7.66
CA ALA A 34 -1.64 10.17 -6.98
C ALA A 34 -2.51 10.73 -5.84
N VAL A 35 -3.81 10.42 -5.82
CA VAL A 35 -4.76 10.97 -4.84
C VAL A 35 -4.93 10.08 -3.62
N CYS A 36 -4.98 8.75 -3.79
CA CYS A 36 -5.19 7.80 -2.70
C CYS A 36 -3.97 6.90 -2.41
N GLY A 37 -2.91 6.97 -3.22
CA GLY A 37 -1.70 6.16 -3.05
C GLY A 37 -1.87 4.66 -3.31
N GLN A 38 -3.05 4.21 -3.76
CA GLN A 38 -3.30 2.79 -4.02
C GLN A 38 -2.87 2.40 -5.44
N LEU A 39 -2.33 1.19 -5.56
CA LEU A 39 -2.20 0.48 -6.83
C LEU A 39 -3.60 0.13 -7.36
N LYS A 40 -3.81 0.39 -8.65
CA LYS A 40 -5.03 0.07 -9.38
C LYS A 40 -4.69 -0.44 -10.78
N PRO A 41 -5.55 -1.24 -11.40
CA PRO A 41 -5.37 -1.67 -12.79
C PRO A 41 -5.22 -0.45 -13.70
N GLU A 42 -4.25 -0.48 -14.62
CA GLU A 42 -3.99 0.61 -15.56
C GLU A 42 -5.23 1.02 -16.37
N THR A 43 -6.12 0.06 -16.66
CA THR A 43 -7.41 0.29 -17.34
C THR A 43 -8.37 1.20 -16.58
N GLU A 44 -8.20 1.34 -15.26
CA GLU A 44 -8.99 2.21 -14.39
C GLU A 44 -8.29 3.55 -14.10
N MET A 45 -7.18 3.84 -14.77
CA MET A 45 -6.37 5.02 -14.54
C MET A 45 -6.61 6.07 -15.63
N ALA A 46 -6.50 7.33 -15.23
CA ALA A 46 -6.51 8.46 -16.14
C ALA A 46 -5.39 9.44 -15.77
N PRO A 47 -4.84 10.20 -16.73
CA PRO A 47 -3.80 11.17 -16.43
C PRO A 47 -4.28 12.22 -15.42
N LEU A 48 -3.52 12.44 -14.35
CA LEU A 48 -3.83 13.43 -13.30
C LEU A 48 -3.94 14.84 -13.87
N LYS A 49 -3.19 15.15 -14.93
CA LYS A 49 -3.25 16.42 -15.66
C LYS A 49 -4.67 16.77 -16.14
N SER A 50 -5.53 15.77 -16.38
CA SER A 50 -6.94 15.98 -16.76
C SER A 50 -7.81 16.55 -15.64
N MET A 51 -7.32 16.52 -14.39
CA MET A 51 -8.06 16.90 -13.18
C MET A 51 -7.51 18.16 -12.50
N LYS A 52 -6.61 18.92 -13.15
CA LYS A 52 -5.95 20.12 -12.57
C LYS A 52 -6.92 21.09 -11.87
N ASN A 53 -8.08 21.34 -12.49
CA ASN A 53 -9.06 22.31 -11.96
C ASN A 53 -9.81 21.81 -10.70
N TYR A 54 -9.76 20.52 -10.40
CA TYR A 54 -10.43 19.89 -9.27
C TYR A 54 -9.50 19.61 -8.08
N LEU A 55 -8.18 19.84 -8.23
CA LEU A 55 -7.20 19.52 -7.19
C LEU A 55 -7.34 20.38 -5.94
N HIS A 56 -7.97 21.57 -6.04
CA HIS A 56 -8.20 22.46 -4.90
C HIS A 56 -8.96 21.78 -3.74
N VAL A 57 -9.79 20.78 -4.05
CA VAL A 57 -10.54 19.96 -3.07
C VAL A 57 -9.60 19.19 -2.13
N LEU A 58 -8.38 18.89 -2.58
CA LEU A 58 -7.37 18.15 -1.84
C LEU A 58 -6.45 19.05 -0.99
N ILE A 59 -6.69 20.36 -0.95
CA ILE A 59 -5.95 21.26 -0.06
C ILE A 59 -6.50 21.08 1.36
N GLN A 60 -5.68 20.55 2.25
CA GLN A 60 -6.05 20.31 3.64
C GLN A 60 -4.89 20.69 4.57
N PRO A 61 -5.01 21.81 5.32
CA PRO A 61 -4.04 22.18 6.34
C PRO A 61 -3.95 21.12 7.45
N GLY A 62 -2.78 20.98 8.05
CA GLY A 62 -2.52 20.07 9.17
C GLY A 62 -2.21 18.63 8.77
N VAL A 63 -2.30 18.27 7.49
CA VAL A 63 -2.16 16.88 7.03
C VAL A 63 -0.74 16.55 6.56
N THR A 64 -0.03 17.52 6.00
CA THR A 64 1.34 17.31 5.50
C THR A 64 2.37 17.93 6.40
N ARG A 65 3.58 17.37 6.39
CA ARG A 65 4.71 17.92 7.13
C ARG A 65 5.97 17.83 6.29
N LYS A 66 6.70 18.93 6.18
CA LYS A 66 8.03 18.93 5.56
C LYS A 66 9.02 18.23 6.47
N GLU A 67 9.88 17.43 5.86
CA GLU A 67 11.04 16.85 6.52
C GLU A 67 11.93 17.96 7.10
N ARG A 68 12.49 17.71 8.28
CA ARG A 68 13.44 18.61 8.95
C ARG A 68 14.82 17.98 8.84
N LYS A 69 15.81 18.77 8.39
CA LYS A 69 17.20 18.35 8.26
C LYS A 69 18.09 18.91 9.36
N SER A 70 17.59 19.91 10.10
CA SER A 70 18.26 20.51 11.23
C SER A 70 17.30 20.81 12.38
N GLU A 71 17.84 21.01 13.58
CA GLU A 71 17.05 21.39 14.75
C GLU A 71 16.44 22.79 14.64
N VAL A 72 17.11 23.70 13.91
CA VAL A 72 16.62 25.06 13.65
C VAL A 72 15.49 25.10 12.62
N ASP A 73 15.30 24.03 11.85
CA ASP A 73 14.17 23.94 10.93
C ASP A 73 12.86 23.90 11.72
N GLY A 74 11.98 24.85 11.43
CA GLY A 74 10.63 24.89 11.99
C GLY A 74 9.74 23.75 11.48
N ILE A 75 8.70 23.42 12.26
CA ILE A 75 7.65 22.50 11.81
C ILE A 75 6.79 23.26 10.78
N THR A 76 6.88 22.85 9.52
CA THR A 76 6.14 23.50 8.41
C THR A 76 5.46 22.47 7.51
N GLU A 77 4.41 22.90 6.82
CA GLU A 77 3.60 22.03 5.95
C GLU A 77 4.02 22.15 4.47
N VAL A 78 3.64 21.14 3.68
CA VAL A 78 3.74 21.21 2.22
C VAL A 78 2.52 21.97 1.70
N LEU A 79 2.75 23.10 1.05
CA LEU A 79 1.69 23.92 0.49
C LEU A 79 1.08 23.27 -0.75
N GLY A 80 -0.24 23.44 -0.93
CA GLY A 80 -0.98 22.98 -2.10
C GLY A 80 -1.79 21.70 -1.86
N PRO A 81 -2.28 21.07 -2.95
CA PRO A 81 -3.07 19.84 -2.84
C PRO A 81 -2.22 18.68 -2.36
N VAL A 82 -2.76 17.88 -1.44
CA VAL A 82 -2.07 16.71 -0.90
C VAL A 82 -2.13 15.57 -1.92
N LEU A 83 -0.99 15.30 -2.56
CA LEU A 83 -0.81 14.32 -3.63
C LEU A 83 0.50 13.55 -3.44
N ASP A 84 0.53 12.32 -3.94
CA ASP A 84 1.78 11.60 -4.18
C ASP A 84 2.47 12.18 -5.43
N LYS A 85 3.71 12.63 -5.25
CA LYS A 85 4.51 13.26 -6.30
C LYS A 85 5.15 12.26 -7.26
N ALA A 86 5.26 10.99 -6.86
CA ALA A 86 5.81 9.92 -7.70
C ALA A 86 4.78 9.41 -8.72
N CYS A 87 3.50 9.64 -8.48
CA CYS A 87 2.40 9.18 -9.33
C CYS A 87 1.86 10.31 -10.22
N ASP A 88 1.60 10.01 -11.49
CA ASP A 88 1.00 10.95 -12.46
C ASP A 88 -0.41 10.54 -12.94
N GLN A 89 -0.94 9.44 -12.40
CA GLN A 89 -2.26 8.89 -12.70
C GLN A 89 -3.26 9.10 -11.57
N ILE A 90 -4.55 9.08 -11.90
CA ILE A 90 -5.67 9.09 -10.96
C ILE A 90 -6.65 7.97 -11.31
N CYS A 91 -7.08 7.22 -10.30
CA CYS A 91 -8.06 6.15 -10.47
C CYS A 91 -9.48 6.68 -10.67
N THR A 92 -10.34 5.87 -11.29
CA THR A 92 -11.74 6.24 -11.57
C THR A 92 -12.53 6.70 -10.33
N THR A 93 -12.31 6.07 -9.17
CA THR A 93 -13.01 6.39 -7.92
C THR A 93 -12.64 7.76 -7.38
N CYS A 94 -11.34 8.09 -7.36
CA CYS A 94 -10.86 9.41 -6.97
C CYS A 94 -11.32 10.47 -7.96
N ARG A 95 -11.24 10.17 -9.26
CA ARG A 95 -11.68 11.08 -10.33
C ARG A 95 -13.16 11.44 -10.21
N LYS A 96 -14.04 10.47 -9.95
CA LYS A 96 -15.48 10.70 -9.74
C LYS A 96 -15.72 11.62 -8.54
N SER A 97 -15.11 11.30 -7.41
CA SER A 97 -15.25 12.10 -6.18
C SER A 97 -14.80 13.55 -6.38
N LEU A 98 -13.65 13.76 -7.03
CA LEU A 98 -13.12 15.11 -7.30
C LEU A 98 -14.02 15.92 -8.22
N ARG A 99 -14.64 15.29 -9.23
CA ARG A 99 -15.62 15.98 -10.11
C ARG A 99 -16.86 16.44 -9.36
N GLU A 100 -17.26 15.70 -8.34
CA GLU A 100 -18.35 16.07 -7.43
C GLU A 100 -17.93 17.12 -6.39
N GLY A 101 -16.67 17.58 -6.40
CA GLY A 101 -16.15 18.51 -5.40
C GLY A 101 -15.90 17.86 -4.03
N LYS A 102 -15.85 16.52 -3.95
CA LYS A 102 -15.67 15.77 -2.71
C LYS A 102 -14.29 15.16 -2.62
N ARG A 103 -13.71 15.17 -1.41
CA ARG A 103 -12.48 14.42 -1.12
C ARG A 103 -12.79 12.91 -1.06
N PRO A 104 -12.06 12.06 -1.81
CA PRO A 104 -12.19 10.62 -1.69
C PRO A 104 -11.90 10.17 -0.25
N ARG A 105 -12.66 9.18 0.26
CA ARG A 105 -12.55 8.69 1.66
C ARG A 105 -11.12 8.35 2.09
N ILE A 106 -10.41 7.63 1.23
CA ILE A 106 -9.03 7.17 1.44
C ILE A 106 -7.98 8.05 0.72
N SER A 107 -8.31 9.32 0.46
CA SER A 107 -7.34 10.24 -0.12
C SER A 107 -6.21 10.55 0.85
N LEU A 108 -5.02 10.84 0.33
CA LEU A 108 -3.88 11.29 1.12
C LEU A 108 -4.23 12.55 1.93
N ALA A 109 -5.09 13.41 1.39
CA ALA A 109 -5.63 14.60 2.05
C ALA A 109 -6.46 14.31 3.32
N ASN A 110 -6.93 13.07 3.56
CA ASN A 110 -7.71 12.71 4.73
C ASN A 110 -6.85 12.13 5.88
N GLY A 111 -5.61 12.60 6.03
CA GLY A 111 -4.69 12.10 7.06
C GLY A 111 -4.03 10.77 6.71
N CYS A 112 -4.16 10.30 5.47
CA CYS A 112 -3.47 9.12 4.96
C CYS A 112 -2.11 9.45 4.32
N TRP A 113 -1.68 10.72 4.38
CA TRP A 113 -0.40 11.15 3.84
C TRP A 113 0.75 10.74 4.77
N LEU A 114 1.71 9.98 4.22
CA LEU A 114 2.93 9.58 4.92
C LEU A 114 4.17 10.35 4.44
N GLY A 115 4.13 10.87 3.21
CA GLY A 115 5.30 11.45 2.56
C GLY A 115 6.21 10.39 1.93
N SER A 116 7.29 10.85 1.32
CA SER A 116 8.35 9.99 0.80
C SER A 116 9.12 9.39 1.97
N VAL A 117 9.54 8.12 1.84
CA VAL A 117 10.46 7.50 2.79
C VAL A 117 11.82 8.20 2.64
N PRO A 118 12.40 8.77 3.72
CA PRO A 118 13.76 9.31 3.69
C PRO A 118 14.77 8.22 3.38
N THR A 119 15.87 8.58 2.70
CA THR A 119 16.96 7.67 2.34
C THR A 119 17.54 6.92 3.54
N GLU A 120 17.56 7.57 4.68
CA GLU A 120 18.04 7.05 5.96
C GLU A 120 17.14 5.94 6.52
N LEU A 121 15.89 5.84 6.06
CA LEU A 121 14.90 4.84 6.49
C LEU A 121 14.62 3.75 5.43
N GLU A 122 15.25 3.81 4.25
CA GLU A 122 14.98 2.84 3.17
C GLU A 122 15.57 1.45 3.47
N GLU A 123 16.73 1.37 4.10
CA GLU A 123 17.49 0.13 4.31
C GLU A 123 17.57 -0.32 5.78
N LEU A 124 16.52 -0.07 6.57
CA LEU A 124 16.48 -0.48 7.97
C LEU A 124 16.38 -2.00 8.11
N ASN A 125 17.22 -2.58 8.98
CA ASN A 125 17.07 -3.98 9.37
C ASN A 125 15.83 -4.19 10.25
N PHE A 126 15.42 -5.46 10.44
CA PHE A 126 14.21 -5.79 11.20
C PHE A 126 14.17 -5.17 12.61
N MET A 127 15.32 -5.12 13.31
CA MET A 127 15.40 -4.56 14.65
C MET A 127 15.28 -3.04 14.64
N GLU A 128 15.90 -2.36 13.68
CA GLU A 128 15.80 -0.91 13.49
C GLU A 128 14.38 -0.49 13.11
N GLN A 129 13.72 -1.23 12.22
CA GLN A 129 12.31 -1.03 11.89
C GLN A 129 11.45 -1.11 13.15
N LEU A 130 11.67 -2.13 13.99
CA LEU A 130 10.94 -2.27 15.26
C LEU A 130 11.19 -1.07 16.20
N LEU A 131 12.41 -0.51 16.23
CA LEU A 131 12.75 0.65 17.05
C LEU A 131 11.99 1.92 16.61
N VAL A 132 11.91 2.21 15.30
CA VAL A 132 11.28 3.44 14.78
C VAL A 132 9.77 3.33 14.54
N GLN A 133 9.20 2.13 14.57
CA GLN A 133 7.77 1.90 14.36
C GLN A 133 6.90 2.63 15.40
N LYS A 134 6.03 3.53 14.90
CA LYS A 134 5.04 4.25 15.72
C LYS A 134 3.95 3.33 16.28
N MET A 135 3.56 2.30 15.51
CA MET A 135 2.61 1.28 15.95
C MET A 135 3.27 -0.08 15.92
N ARG A 136 3.18 -0.80 17.03
CA ARG A 136 3.68 -2.17 17.15
C ARG A 136 2.50 -3.11 17.37
N THR A 137 2.32 -4.06 16.46
CA THR A 137 1.39 -5.16 16.68
C THR A 137 2.00 -6.12 17.68
N ASN A 138 1.55 -6.03 18.94
CA ASN A 138 1.92 -7.00 19.96
C ASN A 138 1.10 -8.28 19.74
N CYS A 139 1.74 -9.37 19.33
CA CYS A 139 1.11 -10.68 19.34
C CYS A 139 1.05 -11.18 20.80
N CYS A 140 -0.16 -11.31 21.34
CA CYS A 140 -0.36 -11.93 22.65
C CYS A 140 -0.34 -13.46 22.49
N PHE A 141 0.61 -14.12 23.14
CA PHE A 141 0.60 -15.57 23.26
C PHE A 141 -0.22 -15.96 24.49
N VAL A 142 -1.36 -16.61 24.27
CA VAL A 142 -2.19 -17.13 25.36
C VAL A 142 -1.94 -18.61 25.53
N LYS A 143 -1.62 -19.04 26.75
CA LYS A 143 -1.54 -20.46 27.11
C LYS A 143 -2.95 -21.04 27.16
N VAL A 144 -3.30 -21.91 26.20
CA VAL A 144 -4.57 -22.65 26.22
C VAL A 144 -4.49 -23.74 27.28
N SER A 145 -5.44 -23.75 28.22
CA SER A 145 -5.43 -24.63 29.40
C SER A 145 -6.01 -26.04 29.17
N SER A 146 -6.66 -26.33 28.03
CA SER A 146 -7.16 -27.68 27.73
C SER A 146 -7.20 -28.01 26.23
N GLY A 147 -6.63 -29.15 25.86
CA GLY A 147 -6.56 -29.68 24.49
C GLY A 147 -5.33 -30.59 24.32
N MET A 148 -5.54 -31.86 24.00
CA MET A 148 -4.57 -32.96 24.14
C MET A 148 -3.43 -32.99 23.10
N ARG A 149 -2.79 -31.87 22.79
CA ARG A 149 -1.53 -31.84 22.01
C ARG A 149 -0.64 -30.69 22.47
N LYS A 150 0.54 -31.02 23.00
CA LYS A 150 1.58 -30.05 23.35
C LYS A 150 2.12 -29.42 22.07
N MET A 151 1.92 -28.11 21.91
CA MET A 151 2.67 -27.32 20.93
C MET A 151 3.94 -26.84 21.63
N ILE A 152 5.10 -27.38 21.26
CA ILE A 152 6.40 -26.84 21.67
C ILE A 152 6.74 -25.74 20.68
N SER A 153 6.82 -24.50 21.15
CA SER A 153 7.27 -23.36 20.36
C SER A 153 8.32 -22.59 21.13
N HIS A 154 9.42 -22.22 20.46
CA HIS A 154 10.42 -21.31 21.01
C HIS A 154 9.94 -19.89 20.76
N VAL A 155 9.42 -19.23 21.80
CA VAL A 155 8.98 -17.84 21.74
C VAL A 155 9.94 -17.00 22.55
N ILE A 156 10.54 -16.00 21.90
CA ILE A 156 11.27 -14.92 22.57
C ILE A 156 10.36 -13.70 22.50
N ALA A 157 9.80 -13.31 23.63
CA ALA A 157 8.96 -12.11 23.75
C ALA A 157 9.71 -11.06 24.56
N PHE A 158 9.83 -9.86 24.01
CA PHE A 158 10.39 -8.71 24.71
C PHE A 158 9.26 -7.78 25.11
N GLU A 159 9.15 -7.49 26.40
CA GLU A 159 8.24 -6.44 26.88
C GLU A 159 8.83 -5.11 26.44
N THR A 160 8.14 -4.41 25.53
CA THR A 160 8.47 -3.02 25.25
C THR A 160 7.30 -2.15 25.70
N PRO A 161 7.54 -1.06 26.44
CA PRO A 161 6.47 -0.13 26.79
C PRO A 161 5.97 0.53 25.50
N VAL A 162 4.82 0.07 25.00
CA VAL A 162 4.15 0.67 23.84
C VAL A 162 2.84 1.30 24.32
N ALA A 163 2.65 2.58 24.03
CA ALA A 163 1.39 3.26 24.31
C ALA A 163 0.24 2.60 23.53
N LYS A 164 -0.89 2.35 24.20
CA LYS A 164 -2.11 1.89 23.52
C LYS A 164 -2.60 3.02 22.60
N VAL A 165 -2.79 2.70 21.34
CA VAL A 165 -3.28 3.64 20.32
C VAL A 165 -4.80 3.57 20.16
N TYR A 166 -5.42 2.48 20.62
CA TYR A 166 -6.86 2.25 20.56
C TYR A 166 -7.38 1.97 21.97
N ASP A 167 -8.56 2.50 22.28
CA ASP A 167 -9.35 2.18 23.47
C ASP A 167 -10.10 0.85 23.31
#